data_AF-A0A6L7ENC6-F1
#
_entry.id   AF-A0A6L7ENC6-F1
#
_cell.length_a   1.000
_cell.length_b   1.000
_cell.length_c   1.000
_cell.angle_alpha   90.00
_cell.angle_beta   90.00
_cell.angle_gamma   90.00
#
_symmetry.space_group_name_H-M   'P 1'
#
loop_
_entity.id
_entity.type
_entity.pdbx_description
1 polymer ?
#
loop_
_entity_poly.entity_id
_entity_poly.type
_entity_poly.pdbx_seq_one_letter_code
_entity_poly.pdbx_strand_id
1 'polypeptide(L)'
;MNAPSRELAEGELSLQGRIMPASNATFLGVVGEGEDAPKVVYKPISGERPLWDFPHGTLAGREVAAYLVSEASGWDVVPPTWLRDGPHGPGMVQLWREPDPDQAAVDLVPEGQAPRGWRHVFDGIDGRDQPVSLVHEDTAPLHRMAVLDVVINNADRKGGHVLEMADGHRHGVDHGVTFHEEHKLRTVLWGWLGEPIDEDELAVVQRLGVELSGPLGEALAAHLTDEEILAAAKRCRRLVDRAVMPAPRGSMPAIPWPPF
;
A
#
# COMPACT_ATOMS: atom_id res chain seq x y z
N MET A 1 2.84 -18.39 3.39
CA MET A 1 2.88 -17.13 4.14
C MET A 1 3.94 -17.25 5.21
N ASN A 2 4.97 -16.41 5.15
CA ASN A 2 6.00 -16.33 6.17
C ASN A 2 5.45 -15.47 7.29
N ALA A 3 5.08 -16.13 8.38
CA ALA A 3 4.86 -15.45 9.64
C ALA A 3 6.13 -14.68 10.04
N PRO A 4 6.00 -13.55 10.75
CA PRO A 4 7.17 -12.90 11.35
C PRO A 4 7.97 -13.92 12.17
N SER A 5 9.29 -13.68 12.30
CA SER A 5 10.11 -14.49 13.18
C SER A 5 9.49 -14.51 14.58
N ARG A 6 9.68 -15.61 15.31
CA ARG A 6 9.09 -15.77 16.66
C ARG A 6 9.47 -14.60 17.58
N GLU A 7 10.69 -14.09 17.43
CA GLU A 7 11.18 -12.92 18.15
C GLU A 7 10.36 -11.65 17.86
N LEU A 8 10.04 -11.38 16.59
CA LEU A 8 9.19 -10.24 16.20
C LEU A 8 7.73 -10.41 16.63
N ALA A 9 7.24 -11.66 16.62
CA ALA A 9 5.86 -11.98 17.00
C ALA A 9 5.62 -11.87 18.51
N GLU A 10 6.55 -12.41 19.32
CA GLU A 10 6.37 -12.61 20.77
C GLU A 10 7.20 -11.64 21.63
N GLY A 11 8.22 -10.97 21.08
CA GLY A 11 9.08 -10.05 21.82
C GLY A 11 8.31 -8.83 22.34
N GLU A 12 8.76 -8.22 23.45
CA GLU A 12 8.08 -7.08 24.07
C GLU A 12 8.02 -5.87 23.11
N LEU A 13 6.82 -5.31 22.89
CA LEU A 13 6.62 -4.13 22.07
C LEU A 13 6.62 -2.87 22.94
N SER A 14 7.67 -2.05 22.80
CA SER A 14 7.81 -0.76 23.48
C SER A 14 7.58 0.40 22.52
N LEU A 15 6.73 1.37 22.90
CA LEU A 15 6.46 2.55 22.08
C LEU A 15 7.47 3.65 22.36
N GLN A 16 8.12 4.16 21.31
CA GLN A 16 9.08 5.26 21.40
C GLN A 16 8.43 6.62 21.19
N GLY A 17 7.36 6.69 20.40
CA GLY A 17 6.66 7.93 20.14
C GLY A 17 5.48 7.77 19.18
N ARG A 18 4.71 8.84 19.04
CA ARG A 18 3.61 8.91 18.07
C ARG A 18 4.09 9.57 16.77
N ILE A 19 3.78 8.96 15.64
CA ILE A 19 4.05 9.52 14.32
C ILE A 19 2.94 10.52 13.97
N MET A 20 3.33 11.73 13.57
CA MET A 20 2.44 12.84 13.22
C MET A 20 2.90 13.51 11.92
N PRO A 21 1.99 14.01 11.07
CA PRO A 21 0.53 13.97 11.23
C PRO A 21 -0.04 12.59 10.81
N ALA A 22 -0.91 12.01 11.65
CA ALA A 22 -1.64 10.79 11.30
C ALA A 22 -3.12 10.91 11.71
N SER A 23 -4.03 10.60 10.80
CA SER A 23 -5.49 10.61 11.06
C SER A 23 -5.90 9.57 12.09
N ASN A 24 -5.22 8.42 12.10
CA ASN A 24 -5.38 7.35 13.09
C ASN A 24 -4.18 7.35 14.06
N ALA A 25 -4.33 6.73 15.23
CA ALA A 25 -3.20 6.58 16.14
C ALA A 25 -2.13 5.68 15.49
N THR A 26 -0.93 6.23 15.31
CA THR A 26 0.21 5.54 14.68
C THR A 26 1.45 5.79 15.54
N PHE A 27 2.14 4.73 15.92
CA PHE A 27 3.28 4.79 16.84
C PHE A 27 4.53 4.20 16.20
N LEU A 28 5.67 4.83 16.46
CA LEU A 28 6.97 4.19 16.30
C LEU A 28 7.25 3.38 17.57
N GLY A 29 7.63 2.12 17.40
CA GLY A 29 8.01 1.24 18.48
C GLY A 29 9.22 0.38 18.14
N VAL A 30 9.64 -0.41 19.12
CA VAL A 30 10.69 -1.43 18.98
C VAL A 30 10.19 -2.74 19.56
N VAL A 31 10.62 -3.86 18.98
CA VAL A 31 10.34 -5.20 19.50
C VAL A 31 11.61 -5.78 20.13
N GLY A 32 11.55 -6.12 21.41
CA GLY A 32 12.70 -6.61 22.19
C GLY A 32 13.50 -5.51 22.88
N GLU A 33 14.71 -5.85 23.32
CA GLU A 33 15.61 -4.98 24.08
C GLU A 33 16.91 -4.69 23.29
N GLY A 34 17.56 -3.57 23.60
CA GLY A 34 18.85 -3.18 23.02
C GLY A 34 18.76 -2.11 21.92
N GLU A 35 19.92 -1.59 21.52
CA GLU A 35 20.02 -0.53 20.49
C GLU A 35 19.68 -1.06 19.08
N ASP A 36 19.92 -2.35 18.83
CA ASP A 36 19.65 -3.02 17.56
C ASP A 36 18.24 -3.63 17.47
N ALA A 37 17.38 -3.35 18.46
CA ALA A 37 16.01 -3.87 18.49
C ALA A 37 15.25 -3.42 17.22
N PRO A 38 14.58 -4.35 16.50
CA PRO A 38 13.84 -4.01 15.29
C PRO A 38 12.80 -2.91 15.53
N LYS A 39 12.93 -1.82 14.77
CA LYS A 39 11.93 -0.75 14.74
C LYS A 39 10.69 -1.20 13.99
N VAL A 40 9.53 -0.77 14.46
CA VAL A 40 8.23 -1.11 13.88
C VAL A 40 7.28 0.07 13.94
N VAL A 41 6.31 0.10 13.02
CA VAL A 41 5.10 0.91 13.11
C VAL A 41 4.02 0.08 13.80
N TYR A 42 3.37 0.64 14.80
CA TYR A 42 2.22 0.04 15.47
C TYR A 42 0.98 0.92 15.31
N LYS A 43 -0.10 0.35 14.75
CA LYS A 43 -1.41 1.00 14.64
C LYS A 43 -2.46 0.17 15.43
N PRO A 44 -2.86 0.59 16.64
CA PRO A 44 -3.89 -0.11 17.42
C PRO A 44 -5.27 0.00 16.75
N ILE A 45 -6.06 -1.07 16.82
CA ILE A 45 -7.47 -1.06 16.37
C ILE A 45 -8.28 -0.01 17.15
N SER A 46 -8.00 0.14 18.45
CA SER A 46 -8.65 1.15 19.31
C SER A 46 -8.35 2.60 18.90
N GLY A 47 -7.32 2.82 18.08
CA GLY A 47 -6.92 4.13 17.56
C GLY A 47 -7.48 4.44 16.17
N GLU A 48 -8.30 3.55 15.61
CA GLU A 48 -8.96 3.75 14.33
C GLU A 48 -10.12 4.73 14.46
N ARG A 49 -10.23 5.63 13.48
CA ARG A 49 -11.40 6.46 13.26
C ARG A 49 -12.32 5.71 12.31
N PRO A 50 -13.59 5.45 12.68
CA PRO A 50 -14.55 4.82 11.78
C PRO A 50 -14.68 5.60 10.48
N LEU A 51 -14.60 4.90 9.35
CA LEU A 51 -14.82 5.45 8.03
C LEU A 51 -16.17 4.95 7.53
N TRP A 52 -17.07 5.87 7.19
CA TRP A 52 -18.43 5.53 6.73
C TRP A 52 -18.40 4.66 5.46
N ASP A 53 -17.36 4.80 4.64
CA ASP A 53 -17.15 4.07 3.41
C ASP A 53 -16.23 2.85 3.54
N PHE A 54 -15.80 2.48 4.76
CA PHE A 54 -15.18 1.20 5.08
C PHE A 54 -15.83 0.62 6.37
N PRO A 55 -17.09 0.17 6.29
CA PRO A 55 -17.89 -0.13 7.48
C PRO A 55 -17.57 -1.48 8.15
N HIS A 56 -16.80 -2.35 7.49
CA HIS A 56 -16.52 -3.71 7.94
C HIS A 56 -15.03 -3.92 8.24
N GLY A 57 -14.74 -4.83 9.16
CA GLY A 57 -13.37 -5.16 9.55
C GLY A 57 -12.68 -4.02 10.29
N THR A 58 -11.35 -4.01 10.23
CA THR A 58 -10.48 -3.00 10.87
C THR A 58 -9.47 -2.51 9.84
N LEU A 59 -9.00 -1.26 9.98
CA LEU A 59 -7.93 -0.73 9.14
C LEU A 59 -6.63 -1.51 9.38
N ALA A 60 -6.36 -1.93 10.63
CA ALA A 60 -5.25 -2.80 10.98
C ALA A 60 -5.33 -4.16 10.25
N GLY A 61 -6.51 -4.77 10.16
CA GLY A 61 -6.72 -6.00 9.39
C GLY A 61 -6.42 -5.81 7.90
N ARG A 62 -6.82 -4.68 7.32
CA ARG A 62 -6.55 -4.34 5.91
C ARG A 62 -5.06 -4.15 5.61
N GLU A 63 -4.31 -3.60 6.55
CA GLU A 63 -2.84 -3.51 6.47
C GLU A 63 -2.19 -4.89 6.40
N VAL A 64 -2.65 -5.83 7.24
CA VAL A 64 -2.17 -7.22 7.22
C VAL A 64 -2.59 -7.91 5.93
N ALA A 65 -3.84 -7.73 5.49
CA ALA A 65 -4.33 -8.28 4.22
C ALA A 65 -3.49 -7.81 3.02
N ALA A 66 -3.11 -6.53 2.98
CA ALA A 66 -2.26 -5.98 1.93
C ALA A 66 -0.86 -6.61 1.93
N TYR A 67 -0.27 -6.85 3.12
CA TYR A 67 0.97 -7.61 3.25
C TYR A 67 0.83 -9.04 2.72
N LEU A 68 -0.24 -9.76 3.08
CA LEU A 68 -0.44 -11.15 2.63
C LEU A 68 -0.54 -11.26 1.09
N VAL A 69 -1.23 -10.31 0.44
CA VAL A 69 -1.29 -10.27 -1.04
C VAL A 69 0.06 -9.89 -1.65
N SER A 70 0.78 -8.95 -1.05
CA SER A 70 2.14 -8.57 -1.47
C SER A 70 3.15 -9.71 -1.32
N GLU A 71 3.03 -10.50 -0.25
CA GLU A 71 3.87 -11.66 -0.05
C GLU A 71 3.55 -12.75 -1.09
N ALA A 72 2.27 -13.03 -1.31
CA ALA A 72 1.83 -14.01 -2.30
C ALA A 72 2.21 -13.61 -3.75
N SER A 73 2.36 -12.32 -4.04
CA SER A 73 2.83 -11.85 -5.35
C SER A 73 4.32 -12.14 -5.57
N GLY A 74 5.09 -12.25 -4.48
CA GLY A 74 6.55 -12.36 -4.51
C GLY A 74 7.26 -11.05 -4.84
N TRP A 75 6.56 -9.90 -4.83
CA TRP A 75 7.13 -8.60 -5.17
C TRP A 75 7.69 -7.83 -3.98
N ASP A 76 7.36 -8.24 -2.75
CA ASP A 76 7.82 -7.58 -1.51
C ASP A 76 7.50 -6.06 -1.46
N VAL A 77 6.34 -5.67 -2.01
CA VAL A 77 5.89 -4.27 -2.03
C VAL A 77 5.57 -3.79 -0.61
N VAL A 78 4.77 -4.52 0.14
CA VAL A 78 4.38 -4.14 1.51
C VAL A 78 5.39 -4.76 2.49
N PRO A 79 6.03 -3.97 3.37
CA PRO A 79 6.90 -4.50 4.40
C PRO A 79 6.18 -5.53 5.29
N PRO A 80 6.92 -6.45 5.95
CA PRO A 80 6.33 -7.43 6.86
C PRO A 80 5.35 -6.79 7.85
N THR A 81 4.08 -7.21 7.79
CA THR A 81 2.99 -6.70 8.64
C THR A 81 2.21 -7.85 9.26
N TRP A 82 1.97 -7.79 10.56
CA TRP A 82 1.22 -8.81 11.30
C TRP A 82 0.33 -8.20 12.38
N LEU A 83 -0.67 -8.96 12.87
CA LEU A 83 -1.45 -8.58 14.04
C LEU A 83 -0.83 -9.15 15.31
N ARG A 84 -0.85 -8.37 16.39
CA ARG A 84 -0.52 -8.81 17.75
C ARG A 84 -1.12 -7.88 18.80
N ASP A 85 -1.07 -8.32 20.05
CA ASP A 85 -1.32 -7.43 21.19
C ASP A 85 -0.17 -6.43 21.37
N GLY A 86 -0.53 -5.23 21.83
CA GLY A 86 0.39 -4.15 22.15
C GLY A 86 -0.13 -3.22 23.26
N PRO A 87 0.62 -2.15 23.60
CA PRO A 87 0.31 -1.28 24.74
C PRO A 87 -1.04 -0.56 24.70
N HIS A 88 -1.68 -0.51 23.53
CA HIS A 88 -3.00 0.10 23.33
C HIS A 88 -4.06 -0.91 22.83
N GLY A 89 -3.86 -2.20 23.10
CA GLY A 89 -4.72 -3.30 22.67
C GLY A 89 -4.18 -4.04 21.44
N PRO A 90 -5.00 -4.86 20.77
CA PRO A 90 -4.61 -5.48 19.51
C PRO A 90 -4.45 -4.43 18.40
N GLY A 91 -3.46 -4.64 17.52
CA GLY A 91 -3.19 -3.76 16.39
C GLY A 91 -2.27 -4.41 15.36
N MET A 92 -2.11 -3.73 14.23
CA MET A 92 -1.08 -4.13 13.26
C MET A 92 0.28 -3.62 13.71
N VAL A 93 1.30 -4.44 13.45
CA VAL A 93 2.71 -4.11 13.58
C VAL A 93 3.36 -4.34 12.22
N GLN A 94 4.04 -3.32 11.71
CA GLN A 94 4.75 -3.34 10.43
C GLN A 94 6.23 -3.07 10.65
N LEU A 95 7.11 -3.86 10.05
CA LEU A 95 8.55 -3.65 10.13
C LEU A 95 8.94 -2.29 9.54
N TRP A 96 9.70 -1.50 10.29
CA TRP A 96 10.21 -0.21 9.82
C TRP A 96 11.22 -0.41 8.70
N ARG A 97 11.05 0.35 7.61
CA ARG A 97 12.00 0.45 6.52
C ARG A 97 12.49 1.88 6.48
N GLU A 98 13.80 2.07 6.58
CA GLU A 98 14.43 3.39 6.54
C GLU A 98 14.61 3.80 5.08
N PRO A 99 13.87 4.80 4.58
CA PRO A 99 14.02 5.26 3.21
C PRO A 99 15.33 6.00 3.02
N ASP A 100 15.87 5.96 1.80
CA ASP A 100 17.00 6.77 1.36
C ASP A 100 16.51 8.19 1.03
N PRO A 101 16.87 9.21 1.84
CA PRO A 101 16.36 10.57 1.66
C PRO A 101 16.85 11.26 0.38
N ASP A 102 17.87 10.70 -0.29
CA ASP A 102 18.42 11.24 -1.53
C ASP A 102 17.70 10.69 -2.78
N GLN A 103 16.73 9.77 -2.59
CA GLN A 103 15.91 9.22 -3.66
C GLN A 103 14.48 9.76 -3.61
N ALA A 104 13.86 9.86 -4.79
CA ALA A 104 12.45 10.18 -4.94
C ALA A 104 11.84 9.25 -5.98
N ALA A 105 10.68 8.68 -5.65
CA ALA A 105 9.89 7.87 -6.59
C ALA A 105 8.69 8.64 -7.17
N VAL A 106 8.18 9.64 -6.45
CA VAL A 106 7.05 10.49 -6.82
C VAL A 106 7.37 11.92 -6.44
N ASP A 107 7.11 12.89 -7.32
CA ASP A 107 7.44 14.30 -7.07
C ASP A 107 6.46 15.27 -7.74
N LEU A 108 6.45 16.52 -7.26
CA LEU A 108 5.82 17.67 -7.90
C LEU A 108 6.90 18.55 -8.52
N VAL A 109 6.93 18.59 -9.85
CA VAL A 109 7.87 19.41 -10.61
C VAL A 109 7.14 20.59 -11.26
N PRO A 110 7.84 21.66 -11.68
CA PRO A 110 7.21 22.69 -12.51
C PRO A 110 6.57 22.09 -13.75
N GLU A 111 5.44 22.65 -14.19
CA GLU A 111 4.68 22.11 -15.33
C GLU A 111 5.58 21.89 -16.57
N GLY A 112 5.50 20.69 -17.14
CA GLY A 112 6.27 20.31 -18.33
C GLY A 112 7.76 20.04 -18.09
N GLN A 113 8.22 20.00 -16.84
CA GLN A 113 9.62 19.74 -16.47
C GLN A 113 9.86 18.36 -15.86
N ALA A 114 9.06 17.36 -16.27
CA ALA A 114 9.26 15.97 -15.85
C ALA A 114 10.71 15.50 -16.17
N PRO A 115 11.43 14.92 -15.20
CA PRO A 115 12.75 14.37 -15.45
C PRO A 115 12.73 13.29 -16.53
N ARG A 116 13.86 13.07 -17.20
CA ARG A 116 13.97 11.99 -18.19
C ARG A 116 13.75 10.63 -17.50
N GLY A 117 12.91 9.79 -18.09
CA GLY A 117 12.59 8.47 -17.52
C GLY A 117 11.54 8.52 -16.41
N TRP A 118 10.86 9.66 -16.25
CA TRP A 118 9.71 9.80 -15.38
C TRP A 118 8.43 9.91 -16.20
N ARG A 119 7.33 9.47 -15.61
CA ARG A 119 6.00 9.47 -16.19
C ARG A 119 5.23 10.67 -15.64
N HIS A 120 4.55 11.36 -16.55
CA HIS A 120 3.57 12.39 -16.17
C HIS A 120 2.28 11.75 -15.70
N VAL A 121 1.66 12.33 -14.67
CA VAL A 121 0.40 11.84 -14.09
C VAL A 121 -0.72 12.82 -14.38
N PHE A 122 -0.60 14.07 -13.90
CA PHE A 122 -1.53 15.17 -14.19
C PHE A 122 -0.90 16.53 -13.84
N ASP A 123 -1.48 17.60 -14.37
CA ASP A 123 -1.09 18.98 -14.07
C ASP A 123 -2.03 19.63 -13.04
N GLY A 124 -1.47 20.47 -12.17
CA GLY A 124 -2.19 21.14 -11.10
C GLY A 124 -1.59 22.49 -10.73
N ILE A 125 -2.08 23.06 -9.64
CA ILE A 125 -1.61 24.33 -9.08
C ILE A 125 -1.21 24.07 -7.62
N ASP A 126 -0.02 24.51 -7.24
CA ASP A 126 0.50 24.36 -5.88
C ASP A 126 -0.06 25.41 -4.90
N GLY A 127 0.37 25.35 -3.64
CA GLY A 127 -0.06 26.30 -2.61
C GLY A 127 0.43 27.76 -2.80
N ARG A 128 1.19 28.03 -3.86
CA ARG A 128 1.74 29.35 -4.23
C ARG A 128 1.22 29.83 -5.60
N ASP A 129 0.10 29.25 -6.06
CA ASP A 129 -0.51 29.51 -7.36
C ASP A 129 0.45 29.24 -8.55
N GLN A 130 1.43 28.34 -8.39
CA GLN A 130 2.35 27.95 -9.47
C GLN A 130 1.86 26.68 -10.19
N PRO A 131 1.91 26.64 -11.53
CA PRO A 131 1.64 25.41 -12.28
C PRO A 131 2.69 24.33 -12.00
N VAL A 132 2.22 23.14 -11.66
CA VAL A 132 3.06 21.96 -11.36
C VAL A 132 2.53 20.72 -12.06
N SER A 133 3.41 19.76 -12.33
CA SER A 133 3.06 18.41 -12.78
C SER A 133 3.37 17.41 -11.67
N LEU A 134 2.41 16.52 -11.36
CA LEU A 134 2.70 15.31 -10.61
C LEU A 134 3.37 14.30 -11.54
N VAL A 135 4.50 13.76 -11.08
CA VAL A 135 5.31 12.79 -11.83
C VAL A 135 5.74 11.64 -10.94
N HIS A 136 6.08 10.50 -11.53
CA HIS A 136 6.74 9.39 -10.84
C HIS A 136 7.79 8.72 -11.73
N GLU A 137 8.72 8.00 -11.12
CA GLU A 137 9.74 7.24 -11.86
C GLU A 137 9.12 6.12 -12.72
N ASP A 138 9.74 5.80 -13.85
CA ASP A 138 9.35 4.68 -14.72
C ASP A 138 10.19 3.43 -14.41
N THR A 139 9.92 2.79 -13.27
CA THR A 139 10.69 1.62 -12.80
C THR A 139 9.80 0.40 -12.57
N ALA A 140 10.36 -0.80 -12.79
CA ALA A 140 9.64 -2.05 -12.54
C ALA A 140 9.19 -2.23 -11.06
N PRO A 141 10.01 -1.89 -10.03
CA PRO A 141 9.54 -1.94 -8.64
C PRO A 141 8.30 -1.06 -8.38
N LEU A 142 8.25 0.16 -8.94
CA LEU A 142 7.11 1.05 -8.76
C LEU A 142 5.89 0.60 -9.59
N HIS A 143 6.11 0.05 -10.79
CA HIS A 143 5.04 -0.52 -11.60
C HIS A 143 4.34 -1.70 -10.91
N ARG A 144 5.10 -2.61 -10.27
CA ARG A 144 4.54 -3.70 -9.45
C ARG A 144 3.67 -3.18 -8.31
N MET A 145 4.06 -2.07 -7.68
CA MET A 145 3.23 -1.41 -6.66
C MET A 145 1.92 -0.88 -7.27
N ALA A 146 1.98 -0.24 -8.43
CA ALA A 146 0.79 0.25 -9.13
C ALA A 146 -0.16 -0.90 -9.51
N VAL A 147 0.37 -2.02 -10.00
CA VAL A 147 -0.41 -3.23 -10.29
C VAL A 147 -1.02 -3.81 -9.02
N LEU A 148 -0.27 -3.88 -7.92
CA LEU A 148 -0.78 -4.34 -6.62
C LEU A 148 -1.92 -3.44 -6.12
N ASP A 149 -1.79 -2.12 -6.23
CA ASP A 149 -2.81 -1.14 -5.85
C ASP A 149 -4.13 -1.37 -6.62
N VAL A 150 -4.06 -1.80 -7.89
CA VAL A 150 -5.25 -2.19 -8.68
C VAL A 150 -5.90 -3.45 -8.10
N VAL A 151 -5.11 -4.47 -7.76
CA VAL A 151 -5.61 -5.74 -7.20
C VAL A 151 -6.29 -5.51 -5.85
N ILE A 152 -5.63 -4.79 -4.95
CA ILE A 152 -6.12 -4.50 -3.60
C ILE A 152 -7.07 -3.31 -3.57
N ASN A 153 -7.29 -2.60 -4.69
CA ASN A 153 -8.16 -1.42 -4.76
C ASN A 153 -7.78 -0.35 -3.73
N ASN A 154 -6.50 0.04 -3.72
CA ASN A 154 -5.95 1.01 -2.77
C ASN A 154 -6.59 2.38 -2.98
N ALA A 155 -7.30 2.86 -1.96
CA ALA A 155 -8.03 4.10 -2.04
C ALA A 155 -7.20 5.32 -1.66
N ASP A 156 -5.92 5.20 -1.31
CA ASP A 156 -5.15 6.33 -0.78
C ASP A 156 -3.63 6.27 -1.05
N ARG A 157 -3.18 5.77 -2.20
CA ARG A 157 -1.73 5.78 -2.53
C ARG A 157 -1.25 7.21 -2.81
N LYS A 158 -0.55 7.79 -1.84
CA LYS A 158 0.15 9.08 -1.92
C LYS A 158 1.64 8.90 -2.23
N GLY A 159 2.32 9.98 -2.62
CA GLY A 159 3.76 10.00 -2.83
C GLY A 159 4.52 9.60 -1.57
N GLY A 160 4.15 10.17 -0.41
CA GLY A 160 4.73 9.82 0.89
C GLY A 160 4.41 8.40 1.40
N HIS A 161 3.63 7.61 0.64
CA HIS A 161 3.40 6.20 0.95
C HIS A 161 4.33 5.27 0.17
N VAL A 162 5.20 5.81 -0.67
CA VAL A 162 6.28 5.09 -1.35
C VAL A 162 7.55 5.31 -0.55
N LEU A 163 8.20 4.24 -0.13
CA LEU A 163 9.49 4.28 0.58
C LEU A 163 10.58 3.85 -0.39
N GLU A 164 11.50 4.77 -0.66
CA GLU A 164 12.63 4.58 -1.56
C GLU A 164 13.78 3.88 -0.83
N MET A 165 14.18 2.70 -1.29
CA MET A 165 15.32 2.00 -0.71
C MET A 165 16.62 2.29 -1.46
N ALA A 166 17.75 2.28 -0.74
CA ALA A 166 19.10 2.50 -1.29
C ALA A 166 19.48 1.51 -2.41
N ASP A 167 18.88 0.32 -2.44
CA ASP A 167 19.10 -0.71 -3.46
C ASP A 167 18.17 -0.59 -4.68
N GLY A 168 17.33 0.44 -4.72
CA GLY A 168 16.35 0.67 -5.78
C GLY A 168 15.01 -0.03 -5.56
N HIS A 169 14.83 -0.77 -4.45
CA HIS A 169 13.52 -1.33 -4.09
C HIS A 169 12.54 -0.22 -3.69
N ARG A 170 11.25 -0.52 -3.80
CA ARG A 170 10.16 0.39 -3.41
C ARG A 170 9.19 -0.34 -2.51
N HIS A 171 9.12 0.09 -1.26
CA HIS A 171 8.08 -0.38 -0.35
C HIS A 171 6.87 0.55 -0.38
N GLY A 172 5.67 -0.03 -0.29
CA GLY A 172 4.43 0.70 -0.07
C GLY A 172 4.02 0.63 1.39
N VAL A 173 3.49 1.71 1.93
CA VAL A 173 2.88 1.74 3.28
C VAL A 173 1.46 2.33 3.24
N ASP A 174 0.78 2.30 4.39
CA ASP A 174 -0.55 2.85 4.64
C ASP A 174 -1.68 2.26 3.77
N HIS A 175 -1.93 0.97 3.95
CA HIS A 175 -2.94 0.19 3.22
C HIS A 175 -4.25 0.00 4.00
N GLY A 176 -4.49 0.80 5.04
CA GLY A 176 -5.71 0.71 5.86
C GLY A 176 -6.99 0.91 5.06
N VAL A 177 -6.95 1.56 3.90
CA VAL A 177 -8.12 1.83 3.03
C VAL A 177 -8.03 1.07 1.70
N THR A 178 -8.00 -0.26 1.80
CA THR A 178 -7.91 -1.21 0.68
C THR A 178 -9.05 -2.22 0.71
N PHE A 179 -9.18 -3.03 -0.33
CA PHE A 179 -10.07 -4.18 -0.51
C PHE A 179 -11.56 -3.94 -0.67
N HIS A 180 -12.04 -2.69 -0.52
CA HIS A 180 -13.45 -2.34 -0.70
C HIS A 180 -14.07 -3.02 -1.93
N GLU A 181 -15.29 -3.52 -1.80
CA GLU A 181 -15.98 -4.28 -2.85
C GLU A 181 -16.26 -3.44 -4.10
N GLU A 182 -16.70 -2.19 -3.91
CA GLU A 182 -16.81 -1.19 -4.95
C GLU A 182 -15.44 -0.60 -5.33
N HIS A 183 -15.36 -0.03 -6.53
CA HIS A 183 -14.15 0.64 -6.97
C HIS A 183 -13.86 1.89 -6.13
N LYS A 184 -12.65 1.93 -5.54
CA LYS A 184 -12.16 3.03 -4.71
C LYS A 184 -10.73 3.44 -5.06
N LEU A 185 -10.09 2.80 -6.04
CA LEU A 185 -8.69 3.05 -6.40
C LEU A 185 -8.41 4.53 -6.62
N ARG A 186 -7.53 5.09 -5.79
CA ARG A 186 -6.96 6.42 -5.96
C ARG A 186 -5.47 6.33 -5.71
N THR A 187 -4.69 6.76 -6.69
CA THR A 187 -3.23 6.61 -6.64
C THR A 187 -2.53 7.76 -7.33
N VAL A 188 -1.33 8.10 -6.88
CA VAL A 188 -0.41 8.99 -7.61
C VAL A 188 0.31 8.28 -8.76
N LEU A 189 0.10 6.96 -8.94
CA LEU A 189 0.82 6.11 -9.90
C LEU A 189 0.03 5.88 -11.21
N TRP A 190 -0.69 6.89 -11.71
CA TRP A 190 -1.45 6.79 -12.96
C TRP A 190 -0.62 6.96 -14.24
N GLY A 191 0.69 7.16 -14.17
CA GLY A 191 1.51 7.47 -15.34
C GLY A 191 1.57 6.37 -16.39
N TRP A 192 1.13 5.15 -16.06
CA TRP A 192 0.97 4.02 -17.00
C TRP A 192 -0.45 3.83 -17.51
N LEU A 193 -1.35 4.81 -17.35
CA LEU A 193 -2.77 4.68 -17.73
C LEU A 193 -2.94 4.14 -19.17
N GLY A 194 -3.65 3.02 -19.29
CA GLY A 194 -3.98 2.39 -20.58
C GLY A 194 -2.81 1.64 -21.23
N GLU A 195 -1.63 1.63 -20.61
CA GLU A 195 -0.47 0.89 -21.12
C GLU A 195 -0.59 -0.61 -20.82
N PRO A 196 0.01 -1.47 -21.67
CA PRO A 196 0.08 -2.90 -21.41
C PRO A 196 0.79 -3.21 -20.08
N ILE A 197 0.31 -4.24 -19.39
CA ILE A 197 0.99 -4.83 -18.23
C ILE A 197 1.90 -5.95 -18.74
N ASP A 198 3.12 -6.04 -18.21
CA ASP A 198 4.09 -7.05 -18.60
C ASP A 198 3.56 -8.47 -18.34
N GLU A 199 3.92 -9.42 -19.22
CA GLU A 199 3.45 -10.82 -19.15
C GLU A 199 3.80 -11.49 -17.81
N ASP A 200 4.99 -11.19 -17.26
CA ASP A 200 5.44 -11.71 -15.97
C ASP A 200 4.56 -11.22 -14.81
N GLU A 201 4.13 -9.95 -14.85
CA GLU A 201 3.25 -9.38 -13.84
C GLU A 201 1.82 -9.90 -13.99
N LEU A 202 1.33 -10.04 -15.22
CA LEU A 202 0.03 -10.67 -15.49
C LEU A 202 -0.02 -12.12 -15.02
N ALA A 203 1.06 -12.88 -15.21
CA ALA A 203 1.19 -14.23 -14.68
C ALA A 203 1.09 -14.25 -13.15
N VAL A 204 1.66 -13.27 -12.45
CA VAL A 204 1.51 -13.12 -10.99
C VAL A 204 0.06 -12.80 -10.62
N VAL A 205 -0.56 -11.82 -11.28
CA VAL A 205 -1.96 -11.44 -11.03
C VAL A 205 -2.92 -12.62 -11.28
N GLN A 206 -2.65 -13.43 -12.30
CA GLN A 206 -3.42 -14.64 -12.59
C GLN A 206 -3.31 -15.65 -11.46
N ARG A 207 -2.09 -15.91 -10.94
CA ARG A 207 -1.88 -16.80 -9.78
C ARG A 207 -2.60 -16.28 -8.54
N LEU A 208 -2.45 -15.00 -8.22
CA LEU A 208 -3.17 -14.36 -7.10
C LEU A 208 -4.68 -14.56 -7.23
N GLY A 209 -5.24 -14.39 -8.43
CA GLY A 209 -6.67 -14.60 -8.67
C GLY A 209 -7.16 -16.02 -8.34
N VAL A 210 -6.31 -17.03 -8.55
CA VAL A 210 -6.60 -18.43 -8.18
C VAL A 210 -6.45 -18.63 -6.67
N GLU A 211 -5.36 -18.14 -6.08
CA GLU A 211 -5.08 -18.29 -4.64
C GLU A 211 -6.09 -17.58 -3.74
N LEU A 212 -6.68 -16.47 -4.21
CA LEU A 212 -7.77 -15.77 -3.52
C LEU A 212 -9.04 -16.62 -3.38
N SER A 213 -9.22 -17.67 -4.19
CA SER A 213 -10.29 -18.67 -4.02
C SER A 213 -9.81 -19.93 -3.29
N GLY A 214 -8.59 -19.92 -2.75
CA GLY A 214 -7.95 -21.02 -2.05
C GLY A 214 -7.20 -20.53 -0.81
N PRO A 215 -5.94 -20.97 -0.57
CA PRO A 215 -5.24 -20.71 0.69
C PRO A 215 -5.06 -19.23 1.05
N LEU A 216 -4.87 -18.34 0.07
CA LEU A 216 -4.75 -16.90 0.34
C LEU A 216 -6.10 -16.32 0.76
N GLY A 217 -7.20 -16.73 0.12
CA GLY A 217 -8.56 -16.35 0.53
C GLY A 217 -8.87 -16.78 1.96
N GLU A 218 -8.53 -18.02 2.33
CA GLU A 218 -8.70 -18.53 3.70
C GLU A 218 -7.93 -17.71 4.74
N ALA A 219 -6.71 -17.28 4.40
CA ALA A 219 -5.92 -16.42 5.27
C ALA A 219 -6.51 -15.01 5.40
N LEU A 220 -7.01 -14.45 4.30
CA LEU A 220 -7.62 -13.12 4.25
C LEU A 220 -8.97 -13.07 4.99
N ALA A 221 -9.67 -14.18 5.14
CA ALA A 221 -10.98 -14.25 5.83
C ALA A 221 -10.91 -13.85 7.31
N ALA A 222 -9.72 -13.83 7.92
CA ALA A 222 -9.51 -13.28 9.26
C ALA A 222 -9.53 -11.73 9.30
N HIS A 223 -9.46 -11.07 8.15
CA HIS A 223 -9.23 -9.63 8.03
C HIS A 223 -10.26 -8.91 7.14
N LEU A 224 -10.82 -9.62 6.16
CA LEU A 224 -11.71 -9.10 5.13
C LEU A 224 -13.02 -9.90 5.10
N THR A 225 -14.07 -9.32 4.54
CA THR A 225 -15.32 -10.07 4.28
C THR A 225 -15.19 -10.95 3.03
N ASP A 226 -16.08 -11.94 2.91
CA ASP A 226 -16.16 -12.79 1.71
C ASP A 226 -16.39 -11.97 0.44
N GLU A 227 -17.21 -10.92 0.51
CA GLU A 227 -17.49 -10.02 -0.61
C GLU A 227 -16.24 -9.25 -1.07
N GLU A 228 -15.41 -8.80 -0.12
CA GLU A 228 -14.15 -8.08 -0.40
C GLU A 228 -13.13 -9.00 -1.07
N ILE A 229 -13.00 -10.24 -0.59
CA ILE A 229 -12.12 -11.26 -1.19
C ILE A 229 -12.60 -11.62 -2.59
N LEU A 230 -13.91 -11.85 -2.77
CA LEU A 230 -14.51 -12.10 -4.08
C LEU A 230 -14.32 -10.91 -5.03
N ALA A 231 -14.40 -9.67 -4.54
CA ALA A 231 -14.14 -8.48 -5.32
C ALA A 231 -12.67 -8.39 -5.75
N ALA A 232 -11.72 -8.71 -4.87
CA ALA A 232 -10.31 -8.80 -5.22
C ALA A 232 -10.06 -9.84 -6.33
N ALA A 233 -10.63 -11.05 -6.22
CA ALA A 233 -10.50 -12.08 -7.25
C ALA A 233 -11.12 -11.65 -8.60
N LYS A 234 -12.26 -10.94 -8.57
CA LYS A 234 -12.86 -10.31 -9.77
C LYS A 234 -11.95 -9.25 -10.37
N ARG A 235 -11.23 -8.46 -9.55
CA ARG A 235 -10.25 -7.47 -10.03
C ARG A 235 -9.07 -8.14 -10.73
N CYS A 236 -8.49 -9.20 -10.14
CA CYS A 236 -7.43 -9.99 -10.78
C CYS A 236 -7.85 -10.51 -12.16
N ARG A 237 -9.01 -11.19 -12.26
CA ARG A 237 -9.53 -11.69 -13.55
C ARG A 237 -9.69 -10.58 -14.58
N ARG A 238 -10.31 -9.47 -14.20
CA ARG A 238 -10.50 -8.32 -15.10
C ARG A 238 -9.16 -7.74 -15.57
N LEU A 239 -8.16 -7.67 -14.70
CA LEU A 239 -6.85 -7.13 -15.04
C LEU A 239 -6.13 -8.05 -16.04
N VAL A 240 -6.21 -9.38 -15.84
CA VAL A 240 -5.69 -10.38 -16.78
C VAL A 240 -6.42 -10.33 -18.12
N ASP A 241 -7.75 -10.28 -18.12
CA ASP A 241 -8.57 -10.25 -19.35
C ASP A 241 -8.30 -9.00 -20.20
N ARG A 242 -7.97 -7.87 -19.57
CA ARG A 242 -7.72 -6.60 -20.24
C ARG A 242 -6.24 -6.38 -20.58
N ALA A 243 -5.33 -6.93 -19.77
CA ALA A 243 -3.88 -6.83 -19.93
C ALA A 243 -3.33 -5.40 -20.04
N VAL A 244 -4.05 -4.41 -19.48
CA VAL A 244 -3.65 -2.99 -19.47
C VAL A 244 -3.92 -2.37 -18.11
N MET A 245 -3.12 -1.36 -17.75
CA MET A 245 -3.35 -0.53 -16.57
C MET A 245 -4.68 0.22 -16.72
N PRO A 246 -5.57 0.17 -15.71
CA PRO A 246 -6.90 0.73 -15.82
C PRO A 246 -6.87 2.26 -15.83
N ALA A 247 -7.90 2.86 -16.42
CA ALA A 247 -8.18 4.29 -16.23
C ALA A 247 -8.98 4.53 -14.93
N PRO A 248 -8.85 5.72 -14.30
CA PRO A 248 -9.71 6.15 -13.21
C PRO A 248 -11.19 6.07 -13.61
N ARG A 249 -12.05 5.72 -12.65
CA ARG A 249 -13.50 5.66 -12.87
C ARG A 249 -14.27 5.91 -11.57
N GLY A 250 -15.57 6.14 -11.68
CA GLY A 250 -16.41 6.48 -10.53
C GLY A 250 -16.44 7.98 -10.25
N SER A 251 -16.97 8.35 -9.10
CA SER A 251 -17.20 9.76 -8.71
C SER A 251 -16.11 10.35 -7.82
N MET A 252 -15.24 9.51 -7.25
CA MET A 252 -14.15 9.96 -6.41
C MET A 252 -13.01 10.55 -7.25
N PRO A 253 -12.23 11.52 -6.73
CA PRO A 253 -11.04 12.02 -7.42
C PRO A 253 -10.07 10.88 -7.74
N ALA A 254 -9.40 10.94 -8.90
CA ALA A 254 -8.45 9.90 -9.32
C ALA A 254 -7.23 9.79 -8.40
N ILE A 255 -6.80 10.90 -7.80
CA ILE A 255 -5.69 10.93 -6.85
C ILE A 255 -6.21 11.12 -5.42
N PRO A 256 -5.51 10.60 -4.40
CA PRO A 256 -5.79 10.99 -3.03
C PRO A 256 -5.41 12.45 -2.79
N TRP A 257 -6.08 13.07 -1.81
CA TRP A 257 -5.78 14.44 -1.40
C TRP A 257 -5.44 14.50 0.10
N PRO A 258 -4.35 15.18 0.49
CA PRO A 258 -3.29 15.69 -0.38
C PRO A 258 -2.57 14.55 -1.14
N PRO A 259 -1.85 14.85 -2.25
CA PRO A 259 -1.09 13.85 -2.99
C PRO A 259 0.17 13.35 -2.26
N PHE A 260 0.58 14.02 -1.17
CA PHE A 260 1.69 13.68 -0.26
C PHE A 260 1.23 13.71 1.19
#